data_AF-A0AAJ6FNU1-F1
#
_entry.id   AF-A0AAJ6FNU1-F1
#
_cell.length_a   1.000
_cell.length_b   1.000
_cell.length_c   1.000
_cell.angle_alpha   90.00
_cell.angle_beta   90.00
_cell.angle_gamma   90.00
#
_symmetry.space_group_name_H-M   'P 1'
#
loop_
_entity.id
_entity.type
_entity.pdbx_description
1 polymer ?
#
loop_
_entity_poly.entity_id
_entity_poly.type
_entity_poly.pdbx_seq_one_letter_code
_entity_poly.pdbx_strand_id
1 'polypeptide(L)'
;MQIFLLTVGGSFLVLCIQFFRGKWLRLLAGNTFGDISPLAATKAGKHVALIMLSFGLALILLAFADSRTDMLSLILFSVGTIYTISLVILTYYFWLKS
;
A
#
# COMPACT_ATOMS: atom_id res chain seq x y z
N MET A 1 11.18 -6.05 17.56
CA MET A 1 10.71 -6.23 16.17
C MET A 1 9.18 -6.28 16.05
N GLN A 2 8.49 -7.02 16.94
CA GLN A 2 7.04 -7.27 16.86
C GLN A 2 6.17 -6.01 16.82
N ILE A 3 6.32 -5.09 17.79
CA ILE A 3 5.53 -3.83 17.84
C ILE A 3 5.73 -2.99 16.58
N PHE A 4 6.97 -2.93 16.07
CA PHE A 4 7.28 -2.25 14.82
C PHE A 4 6.52 -2.86 13.64
N LEU A 5 6.59 -4.18 13.47
CA LEU A 5 5.89 -4.90 12.39
C LEU A 5 4.37 -4.76 12.49
N LEU A 6 3.80 -4.79 13.70
CA LEU A 6 2.36 -4.54 13.92
C LEU A 6 1.96 -3.11 13.55
N THR A 7 2.75 -2.12 13.95
CA THR A 7 2.47 -0.70 13.67
C THR A 7 2.53 -0.43 12.18
N VAL A 8 3.57 -0.94 11.51
CA VAL A 8 3.75 -0.79 10.06
C VAL A 8 2.70 -1.58 9.30
N GLY A 9 2.46 -2.85 9.65
CA GLY A 9 1.42 -3.65 9.02
C GLY A 9 0.03 -3.02 9.15
N GLY A 10 -0.29 -2.51 10.34
CA GLY A 10 -1.53 -1.76 10.59
C GLY A 10 -1.64 -0.50 9.73
N SER A 11 -0.56 0.27 9.56
CA SER A 11 -0.59 1.46 8.70
C SER A 11 -0.84 1.09 7.23
N PHE A 12 -0.26 -0.01 6.72
CA PHE A 12 -0.55 -0.52 5.38
C PHE A 12 -2.03 -0.91 5.20
N LEU A 13 -2.68 -1.48 6.22
CA LEU A 13 -4.12 -1.77 6.18
C LEU A 13 -4.96 -0.49 6.11
N VAL A 14 -4.61 0.55 6.88
CA VAL A 14 -5.28 1.85 6.83
C VAL A 14 -5.09 2.49 5.44
N LEU A 15 -3.87 2.45 4.90
CA LEU A 15 -3.56 2.94 3.55
C LEU A 15 -4.36 2.18 2.49
N CYS A 16 -4.43 0.86 2.59
CA CYS A 16 -5.24 0.01 1.72
C CYS A 16 -6.68 0.51 1.62
N ILE A 17 -7.34 0.77 2.76
CA ILE A 17 -8.72 1.28 2.78
C ILE A 17 -8.84 2.61 2.01
N GLN A 18 -7.85 3.50 2.16
CA GLN A 18 -7.89 4.81 1.51
C GLN A 18 -7.62 4.75 0.00
N PHE A 19 -6.72 3.87 -0.44
CA PHE A 19 -6.49 3.58 -1.85
C PHE A 19 -7.68 2.86 -2.48
N PHE A 20 -8.32 1.95 -1.75
CA PHE A 20 -9.54 1.26 -2.21
C PHE A 20 -10.69 2.22 -2.48
N ARG A 21 -10.77 3.32 -1.71
CA ARG A 21 -11.73 4.42 -1.91
C ARG A 21 -11.31 5.41 -3.00
N GLY A 22 -10.15 5.23 -3.63
CA GLY A 22 -9.59 6.16 -4.64
C GLY A 22 -9.17 7.53 -4.09
N LYS A 23 -9.29 7.78 -2.78
CA LYS A 23 -9.04 9.10 -2.16
C LYS A 23 -7.58 9.50 -2.26
N TRP A 24 -6.68 8.56 -1.99
CA TRP A 24 -5.24 8.85 -1.97
C TRP A 24 -4.66 9.00 -3.38
N LEU A 25 -5.12 8.23 -4.37
CA LEU A 25 -4.78 8.47 -5.76
C LEU A 25 -5.21 9.87 -6.22
N ARG A 26 -6.44 10.28 -5.87
CA ARG A 26 -6.92 11.63 -6.17
C ARG A 26 -6.10 12.74 -5.50
N LEU A 27 -5.72 12.54 -4.24
CA LEU A 27 -4.82 13.45 -3.52
C LEU A 27 -3.45 13.55 -4.21
N LEU A 28 -2.87 12.41 -4.60
CA LEU A 28 -1.56 12.35 -5.26
C LEU A 28 -1.56 13.04 -6.64
N ALA A 29 -2.68 13.02 -7.37
CA ALA A 29 -2.83 13.74 -8.64
C ALA A 29 -3.15 15.22 -8.48
N GLY A 30 -3.24 15.76 -7.26
CA GLY A 30 -3.71 17.12 -7.04
C GLY A 30 -5.19 17.33 -7.40
N ASN A 31 -5.92 16.25 -7.75
CA ASN A 31 -7.33 16.29 -8.10
C ASN A 31 -8.22 16.15 -6.86
N THR A 32 -8.06 17.11 -5.94
CA THR A 32 -8.88 17.18 -4.72
C THR A 32 -10.32 17.60 -5.05
N PHE A 33 -10.53 18.35 -6.15
CA PHE A 33 -11.77 19.09 -6.41
C PHE A 33 -12.67 18.56 -7.55
N GLY A 34 -12.25 17.56 -8.35
CA GLY A 34 -13.20 16.80 -9.19
C GLY A 34 -12.94 16.71 -10.69
N ASP A 35 -11.77 17.09 -11.18
CA ASP A 35 -11.41 17.02 -12.60
C ASP A 35 -11.35 15.58 -13.14
N ILE A 36 -10.95 14.62 -12.31
CA ILE A 36 -10.84 13.20 -12.68
C ILE A 36 -12.00 12.39 -12.07
N SER A 37 -12.61 11.56 -12.91
CA SER A 37 -13.71 10.67 -12.55
C SER A 37 -13.38 9.79 -11.33
N PRO A 38 -14.23 9.78 -10.28
CA PRO A 38 -14.01 8.99 -9.09
C PRO A 38 -14.00 7.48 -9.39
N LEU A 39 -14.68 7.04 -10.45
CA LEU A 39 -14.75 5.63 -10.84
C LEU A 39 -13.38 5.14 -11.33
N ALA A 40 -12.69 5.95 -12.14
CA ALA A 40 -11.36 5.65 -12.67
C ALA A 40 -10.32 5.56 -11.54
N ALA A 41 -10.34 6.52 -10.61
CA ALA A 41 -9.46 6.53 -9.44
C ALA A 41 -9.69 5.30 -8.54
N THR A 42 -10.95 4.90 -8.35
CA THR A 42 -11.30 3.72 -7.54
C THR A 42 -10.81 2.43 -8.21
N LYS A 43 -10.95 2.31 -9.54
CA LYS A 43 -10.49 1.13 -10.30
C LYS A 43 -8.96 0.98 -10.24
N ALA A 44 -8.23 2.08 -10.42
CA ALA A 44 -6.77 2.10 -10.28
C ALA A 44 -6.35 1.80 -8.83
N GLY A 45 -7.02 2.43 -7.85
CA GLY A 45 -6.72 2.28 -6.43
C GLY A 45 -6.94 0.89 -5.87
N LYS A 46 -7.86 0.10 -6.43
CA LYS A 46 -8.05 -1.31 -6.04
C LYS A 46 -6.82 -2.18 -6.25
N HIS A 47 -6.04 -1.95 -7.31
CA HIS A 47 -4.83 -2.72 -7.58
C HIS A 47 -3.76 -2.46 -6.52
N VAL A 48 -3.52 -1.19 -6.20
CA VAL A 48 -2.61 -0.78 -5.13
C VAL A 48 -3.10 -1.26 -3.77
N ALA A 49 -4.40 -1.13 -3.50
CA ALA A 49 -5.01 -1.55 -2.24
C ALA A 49 -4.85 -3.05 -1.98
N LEU A 50 -5.04 -3.90 -3.00
CA LEU A 50 -4.88 -5.35 -2.85
C LEU A 50 -3.45 -5.73 -2.42
N ILE A 51 -2.46 -5.03 -2.96
CA ILE A 51 -1.05 -5.28 -2.67
C ILE A 51 -0.67 -4.72 -1.30
N MET A 52 -1.20 -3.55 -0.92
CA MET A 52 -1.06 -3.03 0.44
C MET A 52 -1.72 -3.94 1.48
N LEU A 53 -2.86 -4.56 1.14
CA LEU A 53 -3.55 -5.52 2.00
C LEU A 53 -2.70 -6.77 2.24
N SER A 54 -2.20 -7.39 1.16
CA SER A 54 -1.39 -8.60 1.27
C SER A 54 -0.09 -8.34 2.00
N PHE A 55 0.57 -7.21 1.73
CA PHE A 55 1.80 -6.83 2.40
C PHE A 55 1.59 -6.47 3.88
N GLY A 56 0.54 -5.70 4.20
CA GLY A 56 0.19 -5.37 5.58
C GLY A 56 -0.13 -6.61 6.41
N LEU A 57 -0.88 -7.56 5.85
CA LEU A 57 -1.16 -8.86 6.49
C LEU A 57 0.12 -9.68 6.70
N ALA A 58 1.01 -9.74 5.70
CA ALA A 58 2.27 -10.47 5.83
C ALA A 58 3.15 -9.93 6.96
N LEU A 59 3.24 -8.60 7.11
CA LEU A 59 3.98 -7.98 8.21
C LEU A 59 3.36 -8.29 9.58
N ILE A 60 2.03 -8.30 9.68
CA ILE A 60 1.34 -8.67 10.91
C ILE A 60 1.61 -10.13 11.27
N LEU A 61 1.54 -11.05 10.30
CA LEU A 61 1.84 -12.47 10.54
C LEU A 61 3.30 -12.68 10.97
N LEU A 62 4.24 -11.98 10.34
CA LEU A 62 5.66 -12.01 10.72
C LEU A 62 5.88 -11.47 12.14
N ALA A 63 5.04 -10.55 12.63
CA ALA A 63 5.13 -10.06 14.01
C ALA A 63 4.87 -11.14 15.05
N PHE A 64 4.18 -12.23 14.69
CA PHE A 64 3.94 -13.39 15.56
C PHE A 64 4.87 -14.58 15.25
N ALA A 65 5.76 -14.44 14.28
CA ALA A 65 6.74 -15.48 13.95
C ALA A 65 7.90 -15.50 14.97
N ASP A 66 8.60 -16.64 15.03
CA ASP A 66 9.74 -16.84 15.93
C ASP A 66 10.88 -15.84 15.65
N SER A 67 11.64 -15.48 16.69
CA SER A 67 12.70 -14.44 16.66
C SER A 67 13.85 -14.77 15.69
N ARG A 68 13.96 -16.03 15.26
CA ARG A 68 14.90 -16.47 14.22
C ARG A 68 14.62 -15.84 12.84
N THR A 69 13.43 -15.26 12.64
CA THR A 69 13.01 -14.64 11.38
C THR A 69 13.29 -13.14 11.29
N ASP A 70 13.99 -12.53 12.25
CA ASP A 70 14.22 -11.08 12.28
C ASP A 70 14.93 -10.54 11.03
N MET A 71 15.98 -11.22 10.55
CA MET A 71 16.71 -10.81 9.34
C MET A 71 15.85 -10.96 8.08
N LEU A 72 15.10 -12.06 7.98
CA LEU A 72 14.16 -12.30 6.88
C LEU A 72 13.06 -11.23 6.85
N SER A 73 12.54 -10.87 8.03
CA SER A 73 11.50 -9.85 8.19
C SER A 73 11.98 -8.47 7.71
N LEU A 74 13.22 -8.11 8.02
CA LEU A 74 13.86 -6.87 7.53
C LEU A 74 14.01 -6.84 6.01
N ILE A 75 14.44 -7.96 5.41
CA ILE A 75 14.59 -8.08 3.94
C ILE A 75 13.22 -7.96 3.27
N LEU A 76 12.23 -8.73 3.73
CA LEU A 76 10.87 -8.71 3.19
C LEU A 76 10.23 -7.33 3.35
N PHE A 77 10.42 -6.68 4.49
CA PHE A 77 9.96 -5.32 4.73
C PHE A 77 10.57 -4.33 3.72
N SER A 78 11.89 -4.40 3.51
CA SER A 78 12.62 -3.50 2.61
C SER A 78 12.18 -3.69 1.16
N VAL A 79 12.16 -4.94 0.68
CA VAL A 79 11.76 -5.27 -0.70
C VAL A 79 10.30 -4.93 -0.94
N GLY A 80 9.40 -5.29 -0.02
CA GLY A 80 7.98 -5.02 -0.18
C GLY A 80 7.63 -3.54 -0.11
N THR A 81 8.38 -2.75 0.67
CA THR A 81 8.22 -1.28 0.68
C THR A 81 8.61 -0.68 -0.68
N ILE A 82 9.76 -1.07 -1.24
CA ILE A 82 10.21 -0.62 -2.57
C ILE A 82 9.20 -1.02 -3.64
N TYR A 83 8.70 -2.25 -3.59
CA TYR A 83 7.70 -2.76 -4.52
C TYR A 83 6.39 -1.97 -4.43
N THR A 84 5.90 -1.70 -3.22
CA THR A 84 4.66 -0.95 -3.01
C THR A 84 4.79 0.49 -3.51
N ILE A 85 5.92 1.16 -3.24
CA ILE A 85 6.18 2.51 -3.75
C ILE A 85 6.22 2.51 -5.29
N SER A 86 6.94 1.56 -5.89
CA SER A 86 7.02 1.41 -7.35
C SER A 86 5.64 1.24 -7.98
N LEU A 87 4.75 0.46 -7.35
CA LEU A 87 3.39 0.25 -7.82
C LEU A 87 2.48 1.47 -7.65
N VAL A 88 2.62 2.21 -6.55
CA VAL A 88 1.89 3.48 -6.38
C VAL A 88 2.27 4.44 -7.51
N ILE A 89 3.57 4.56 -7.82
CA ILE A 89 4.09 5.39 -8.91
C ILE A 89 3.58 4.90 -10.26
N LEU A 90 3.71 3.60 -10.56
CA LEU A 90 3.22 3.03 -11.82
C LEU A 90 1.72 3.24 -11.99
N THR A 91 0.93 2.93 -10.96
CA THR A 91 -0.52 3.10 -10.98
C THR A 91 -0.89 4.56 -11.19
N TYR A 92 -0.17 5.48 -10.55
CA TYR A 92 -0.33 6.91 -10.76
C TYR A 92 -0.05 7.33 -12.21
N TYR A 93 1.09 6.93 -12.78
CA TYR A 93 1.46 7.24 -14.17
C TYR A 93 0.49 6.65 -15.19
N PHE A 94 0.10 5.38 -15.03
CA PHE A 94 -0.88 4.73 -15.89
C PHE A 94 -2.25 5.39 -15.79
N TRP A 95 -2.65 5.79 -14.58
CA TRP A 95 -3.92 6.45 -14.36
C TRP A 95 -3.97 7.87 -14.94
N LEU A 96 -2.89 8.65 -14.86
CA LEU A 96 -2.82 9.98 -15.50
C LEU A 96 -2.83 9.94 -17.04
N LYS A 97 -2.35 8.85 -17.64
CA LYS A 97 -2.35 8.65 -19.10
C LYS A 97 -3.65 8.06 -19.65
N SER A 98 -4.54 7.56 -18.79
CA SER A 98 -5.80 6.89 -19.16
C SER A 98 -6.99 7.84 -19.10
#